data_AF-A0A973M5J1-F1
#
_entry.id   AF-A0A973M5J1-F1
#
_cell.length_a   1.000
_cell.length_b   1.000
_cell.length_c   1.000
_cell.angle_alpha   90.00
_cell.angle_beta   90.00
_cell.angle_gamma   90.00
#
_symmetry.space_group_name_H-M   'P 1'
#
loop_
_entity.id
_entity.type
_entity.pdbx_description
1 polymer ?
#
loop_
_entity_poly.entity_id
_entity_poly.type
_entity_poly.pdbx_seq_one_letter_code
_entity_poly.pdbx_strand_id
1 'polypeptide(L)'
;ISRWKPVVSFPAAIGHLVELRLVESGRGVAGFVVHTPHYLAEAEYPASAVAGLEHLGAAASLMLPTDRLREAGREIERQIAEQVASSEEVRELVEGLEARFDERTADAPRRSLLAAMSGERPDAEVLGAAVEAYLATQERARDEDSDDGGGSPNGAAPPSD
;
A
#
# COMPACT_ATOMS: atom_id res chain seq x y z
N ILE A 1 -1.06 -9.23 -6.98
CA ILE A 1 -2.06 -8.13 -7.18
C ILE A 1 -2.72 -7.90 -5.83
N SER A 2 -2.18 -7.02 -4.99
CA SER A 2 -2.80 -6.75 -3.68
C SER A 2 -4.10 -5.98 -3.91
N ARG A 3 -5.21 -6.59 -3.52
CA ARG A 3 -6.59 -6.13 -3.74
C ARG A 3 -7.13 -5.53 -2.45
N TRP A 4 -6.62 -4.37 -2.06
CA TRP A 4 -7.37 -3.48 -1.19
C TRP A 4 -8.36 -2.71 -2.08
N LYS A 5 -9.61 -3.20 -2.18
CA LYS A 5 -10.71 -2.51 -2.87
C LYS A 5 -11.83 -2.17 -1.87
N PRO A 6 -11.60 -1.26 -0.90
CA PRO A 6 -12.70 -0.73 -0.12
C PRO A 6 -13.62 -0.01 -1.11
N VAL A 7 -14.90 -0.36 -1.06
CA VAL A 7 -15.92 0.46 -1.70
C VAL A 7 -16.10 1.67 -0.80
N VAL A 8 -15.54 2.80 -1.21
CA VAL A 8 -15.65 4.07 -0.48
C VAL A 8 -16.60 4.98 -1.25
N SER A 9 -17.50 5.65 -0.52
CA SER A 9 -18.35 6.71 -1.06
C SER A 9 -17.81 8.06 -0.61
N PHE A 10 -17.70 9.01 -1.53
CA PHE A 10 -17.24 10.37 -1.27
C PHE A 10 -17.93 11.35 -2.21
N PRO A 11 -18.03 12.65 -1.86
CA PRO A 11 -18.61 13.66 -2.73
C PRO A 11 -17.90 13.73 -4.09
N ALA A 12 -18.67 13.66 -5.18
CA ALA A 12 -18.11 13.75 -6.52
C ALA A 12 -17.76 15.21 -6.87
N ALA A 13 -16.55 15.42 -7.39
CA ALA A 13 -16.16 16.63 -8.10
C ALA A 13 -16.45 16.48 -9.60
N ILE A 14 -16.42 17.60 -10.33
CA ILE A 14 -16.64 17.62 -11.79
C ILE A 14 -15.68 16.68 -12.54
N GLY A 15 -14.43 16.55 -12.08
CA GLY A 15 -13.44 15.64 -12.66
C GLY A 15 -13.90 14.19 -12.67
N HIS A 16 -14.54 13.72 -11.59
CA HIS A 16 -15.07 12.35 -11.52
C HIS A 16 -16.21 12.11 -12.51
N LEU A 17 -17.07 13.11 -12.72
CA LEU A 17 -18.14 13.01 -13.72
C LEU A 17 -17.58 12.98 -15.14
N VAL A 18 -16.54 13.77 -15.42
CA VAL A 18 -15.85 13.76 -16.72
C VAL A 18 -15.19 12.41 -16.96
N GLU A 19 -14.46 11.88 -15.97
CA GLU A 19 -13.86 10.54 -16.03
C GLU A 19 -14.92 9.46 -16.33
N LEU A 20 -16.03 9.48 -15.59
CA LEU A 20 -17.14 8.54 -15.82
C LEU A 20 -17.66 8.59 -17.25
N ARG A 21 -17.91 9.80 -17.79
CA ARG A 21 -18.41 9.97 -19.17
C ARG A 21 -17.40 9.52 -20.23
N LEU A 22 -16.10 9.78 -20.01
CA LEU A 22 -15.05 9.33 -20.90
C LEU A 22 -14.97 7.79 -20.93
N VAL A 23 -15.04 7.15 -19.76
CA VAL A 23 -15.06 5.69 -19.64
C VAL A 23 -16.29 5.08 -20.32
N GLU A 24 -17.49 5.64 -20.10
CA GLU A 24 -18.73 5.22 -20.79
C GLU A 24 -18.63 5.33 -22.31
N SER A 25 -17.88 6.31 -22.82
CA SER A 25 -17.61 6.48 -24.26
C SER A 25 -16.48 5.58 -24.81
N GLY A 26 -15.94 4.68 -24.00
CA GLY A 26 -14.85 3.77 -24.38
C GLY A 26 -13.47 4.42 -24.44
N ARG A 27 -13.28 5.59 -23.83
CA ARG A 27 -11.97 6.28 -23.76
C ARG A 27 -11.20 5.84 -22.51
N GLY A 28 -9.90 5.63 -22.67
CA GLY A 28 -9.00 5.37 -21.55
C GLY A 28 -8.86 6.61 -20.66
N VAL A 29 -8.98 6.42 -19.35
CA VAL A 29 -8.78 7.45 -18.33
C VAL A 29 -7.83 6.92 -17.27
N ALA A 30 -7.01 7.81 -16.71
CA ALA A 30 -6.20 7.57 -15.53
C ALA A 30 -6.40 8.72 -14.55
N GLY A 31 -6.74 8.39 -13.31
CA GLY A 31 -6.81 9.33 -12.19
C GLY A 31 -5.66 9.10 -11.22
N PHE A 32 -5.09 10.20 -10.72
CA PHE A 32 -4.03 10.16 -9.71
C PHE A 32 -4.48 10.92 -8.47
N VAL A 33 -4.25 10.34 -7.30
CA VAL A 33 -4.46 10.99 -6.00
C VAL A 33 -3.12 11.01 -5.30
N VAL A 34 -2.67 12.21 -4.92
CA VAL A 34 -1.43 12.39 -4.18
C VAL A 34 -1.78 12.56 -2.71
N HIS A 35 -1.17 11.75 -1.85
CA HIS A 35 -1.31 11.90 -0.41
C HIS A 35 -0.41 13.04 0.07
N THR A 36 -1.03 14.07 0.63
CA THR A 36 -0.34 15.16 1.34
C THR A 36 -0.54 14.97 2.83
N PRO A 37 0.47 15.21 3.69
CA PRO A 37 0.27 15.26 5.13
C PRO A 37 -0.87 16.21 5.48
N HIS A 38 -1.86 15.74 6.22
CA HIS A 38 -3.08 16.52 6.49
C HIS A 38 -2.80 17.82 7.25
N TYR A 39 -1.74 17.86 8.06
CA TYR A 39 -1.27 19.08 8.74
C TYR A 39 -0.70 20.13 7.76
N LEU A 40 -0.43 19.75 6.50
CA LEU A 40 -0.01 20.65 5.41
C LEU A 40 -1.11 20.86 4.36
N ALA A 41 -2.33 20.34 4.57
CA ALA A 41 -3.37 20.36 3.53
C ALA A 41 -3.86 21.77 3.17
N GLU A 42 -3.77 22.72 4.11
CA GLU A 42 -4.13 24.12 3.90
C GLU A 42 -2.93 25.01 3.50
N ALA A 43 -1.71 24.44 3.47
CA ALA A 43 -0.49 25.13 3.11
C ALA A 43 -0.10 24.88 1.64
N GLU A 44 0.70 25.77 1.08
CA GLU A 44 1.35 25.51 -0.21
C GLU A 44 2.44 24.44 -0.01
N TYR A 45 2.24 23.26 -0.60
CA TYR A 45 3.17 22.14 -0.49
C TYR A 45 3.61 21.64 -1.88
N PRO A 46 4.67 22.25 -2.47
CA PRO A 46 5.08 21.98 -3.85
C PRO A 46 5.49 20.53 -4.12
N ALA A 47 5.97 19.81 -3.10
CA ALA A 47 6.38 18.42 -3.24
C ALA A 47 5.23 17.51 -3.72
N SER A 48 4.00 17.74 -3.26
CA SER A 48 2.83 16.99 -3.75
C SER A 48 2.52 17.27 -5.22
N ALA A 49 2.70 18.51 -5.68
CA ALA A 49 2.53 18.86 -7.08
C ALA A 49 3.61 18.21 -7.95
N VAL A 50 4.86 18.20 -7.49
CA VAL A 50 5.97 17.49 -8.18
C VAL A 50 5.64 16.02 -8.34
N ALA A 51 5.22 15.34 -7.27
CA ALA A 51 4.86 13.93 -7.32
C ALA A 51 3.71 13.65 -8.31
N GLY A 52 2.68 14.51 -8.33
CA GLY A 52 1.59 14.41 -9.29
C GLY A 52 2.04 14.57 -10.74
N LEU A 53 2.91 15.54 -11.01
CA LEU A 53 3.47 15.79 -12.34
C LEU A 53 4.40 14.67 -12.81
N GLU A 54 5.18 14.07 -11.92
CA GLU A 54 6.01 12.90 -12.26
C GLU A 54 5.15 11.71 -12.71
N HIS A 55 4.08 11.40 -11.97
CA HIS A 55 3.17 10.31 -12.32
C HIS A 55 2.39 10.60 -13.60
N LEU A 56 1.94 11.84 -13.78
CA LEU A 56 1.30 12.27 -15.02
C LEU A 56 2.26 12.17 -16.21
N GLY A 57 3.50 12.65 -16.04
CA GLY A 57 4.55 12.56 -17.06
C GLY A 57 4.84 11.12 -17.44
N ALA A 58 4.98 10.22 -16.46
CA ALA A 58 5.17 8.79 -16.71
C ALA A 58 3.98 8.17 -17.48
N ALA A 59 2.75 8.46 -17.07
CA ALA A 59 1.55 7.91 -17.72
C ALA A 59 1.33 8.45 -19.14
N ALA A 60 1.64 9.72 -19.37
CA ALA A 60 1.51 10.37 -20.67
C ALA A 60 2.77 10.25 -21.55
N SER A 61 3.86 9.66 -21.04
CA SER A 61 5.18 9.66 -21.66
C SER A 61 5.69 11.07 -22.01
N LEU A 62 5.48 12.02 -21.10
CA LEU A 62 5.87 13.42 -21.24
C LEU A 62 6.94 13.81 -20.22
N MET A 63 7.88 14.64 -20.66
CA MET A 63 8.83 15.34 -19.78
C MET A 63 8.24 16.68 -19.35
N LEU A 64 7.72 16.74 -18.12
CA LEU A 64 7.11 17.95 -17.57
C LEU A 64 8.16 18.77 -16.79
N PRO A 65 8.28 20.10 -17.03
CA PRO A 65 9.27 20.92 -16.34
C PRO A 65 8.86 21.14 -14.88
N THR A 66 9.57 20.48 -13.95
CA THR A 66 9.27 20.52 -12.50
C THR A 66 10.30 21.29 -11.69
N ASP A 67 11.34 21.83 -12.31
CA ASP A 67 12.51 22.38 -11.61
C ASP A 67 12.15 23.51 -10.62
N ARG A 68 11.31 24.46 -11.04
CA ARG A 68 10.85 25.56 -10.18
C ARG A 68 10.03 25.07 -8.99
N LEU A 69 9.20 24.05 -9.19
CA LEU A 69 8.42 23.45 -8.10
C LEU A 69 9.32 22.70 -7.12
N ARG A 70 10.37 22.04 -7.61
CA ARG A 70 11.36 21.38 -6.74
C ARG A 70 12.15 22.38 -5.93
N GLU A 71 12.55 23.50 -6.53
CA GLU A 71 13.25 24.57 -5.82
C GLU A 71 12.36 25.18 -4.72
N ALA A 72 11.12 25.53 -5.06
CA ALA A 72 10.14 25.99 -4.07
C ALA A 72 9.87 24.94 -2.98
N GLY A 73 9.80 23.65 -3.35
CA GLY A 73 9.62 22.54 -2.41
C GLY A 73 10.73 22.47 -1.37
N ARG A 74 12.01 22.56 -1.79
CA ARG A 74 13.15 22.56 -0.86
C ARG A 74 13.11 23.73 0.12
N GLU A 75 12.68 24.90 -0.34
CA GLU A 75 12.57 26.08 0.52
C GLU A 75 11.45 25.92 1.56
N ILE A 76 10.28 25.42 1.14
CA ILE A 76 9.17 25.14 2.05
C ILE A 76 9.53 24.02 3.06
N GLU A 77 10.18 22.95 2.61
CA GLU A 77 10.66 21.88 3.49
C GLU A 77 11.63 22.39 4.56
N ARG A 78 12.54 23.30 4.19
CA ARG A 78 13.44 23.96 5.14
C ARG A 78 12.68 24.76 6.19
N GLN A 79 11.68 25.55 5.77
CA GLN A 79 10.86 26.34 6.69
C GLN A 79 10.05 25.46 7.64
N ILE A 80 9.47 24.37 7.13
CA ILE A 80 8.74 23.38 7.96
C ILE A 80 9.70 22.77 8.99
N ALA A 81 10.90 22.33 8.57
CA ALA A 81 11.88 21.74 9.48
C ALA A 81 12.32 22.72 10.57
N GLU A 82 12.50 24.01 10.25
CA GLU A 82 12.81 25.05 11.22
C GLU A 82 11.68 25.26 12.23
N GLN A 83 10.43 25.29 11.76
CA GLN A 83 9.26 25.41 12.63
C GLN A 83 9.12 24.22 13.58
N VAL A 84 9.27 23.01 13.06
CA VAL A 84 9.24 21.77 13.85
C VAL A 84 10.36 21.76 14.88
N ALA A 85 11.58 22.14 14.51
CA ALA A 85 12.71 22.19 15.43
C ALA A 85 12.59 23.29 16.50
N SER A 86 11.81 24.35 16.22
CA SER A 86 11.63 25.48 17.13
C SER A 86 10.64 25.22 18.28
N SER A 87 9.83 24.16 18.18
CA SER A 87 8.80 23.85 19.17
C SER A 87 8.74 22.35 19.47
N GLU A 88 9.07 22.00 20.70
CA GLU A 88 8.99 20.62 21.21
C GLU A 88 7.61 20.02 21.01
N GLU A 89 6.57 20.79 21.33
CA GLU A 89 5.18 20.37 21.20
C GLU A 89 4.81 20.06 19.74
N VAL A 90 5.25 20.90 18.80
CA VAL A 90 5.01 20.67 17.36
C VAL A 90 5.77 19.45 16.88
N ARG A 91 7.02 19.27 17.34
CA ARG A 91 7.83 18.10 17.02
C ARG A 91 7.17 16.81 17.48
N GLU A 92 6.80 16.71 18.76
CA GLU A 92 6.12 15.52 19.30
C GLU A 92 4.82 15.21 18.54
N LEU A 93 4.06 16.23 18.17
CA LEU A 93 2.83 16.07 17.39
C LEU A 93 3.12 15.53 15.98
N VAL A 94 4.08 16.11 15.25
CA VAL A 94 4.44 15.67 13.89
C VAL A 94 4.97 14.25 13.91
N GLU A 95 5.91 13.93 14.81
CA GLU A 95 6.47 12.58 14.96
C GLU A 95 5.37 11.54 15.24
N GLY A 96 4.41 11.86 16.12
CA GLY A 96 3.28 10.96 16.41
C GLY A 96 2.34 10.76 15.21
N LEU A 97 2.14 11.77 14.37
CA LEU A 97 1.33 11.66 13.15
C LEU A 97 2.04 10.81 12.08
N GLU A 98 3.35 10.98 11.93
CA GLU A 98 4.19 10.24 10.98
C GLU A 98 4.31 8.77 11.39
N ALA A 99 4.58 8.48 12.67
CA ALA A 99 4.61 7.11 13.19
C ALA A 99 3.30 6.36 12.90
N ARG A 100 2.14 6.99 13.11
CA ARG A 100 0.83 6.39 12.81
C ARG A 100 0.64 6.16 11.30
N PHE A 101 1.15 7.05 10.45
CA PHE A 101 1.09 6.87 9.00
C PHE A 101 1.96 5.69 8.57
N ASP A 102 3.16 5.57 9.14
CA ASP A 102 4.11 4.50 8.86
C ASP A 102 3.58 3.15 9.33
N GLU A 103 3.01 3.05 10.53
CA GLU A 103 2.36 1.83 11.04
C GLU A 103 1.25 1.35 10.10
N ARG A 104 0.41 2.26 9.61
CA ARG A 104 -0.68 1.92 8.67
C ARG A 104 -0.15 1.50 7.29
N THR A 105 0.97 2.08 6.86
CA THR A 105 1.53 1.86 5.53
C THR A 105 2.51 0.67 5.51
N ALA A 106 3.08 0.29 6.65
CA ALA A 106 3.98 -0.85 6.80
C ALA A 106 3.32 -2.19 6.41
N ASP A 107 1.99 -2.30 6.57
CA ASP A 107 1.21 -3.49 6.21
C ASP A 107 0.82 -3.53 4.72
N ALA A 108 1.00 -2.42 4.00
CA ALA A 108 0.86 -2.39 2.55
C ALA A 108 2.16 -2.88 1.91
N PRO A 109 2.15 -3.92 1.04
CA PRO A 109 3.38 -4.40 0.42
C PRO A 109 4.00 -3.26 -0.38
N ARG A 110 5.15 -2.75 0.08
CA ARG A 110 5.96 -1.78 -0.67
C ARG A 110 6.19 -2.39 -2.04
N ARG A 111 5.53 -1.86 -3.06
CA ARG A 111 5.71 -2.31 -4.44
C ARG A 111 7.18 -2.07 -4.76
N SER A 112 7.96 -3.14 -4.70
CA SER A 112 9.38 -3.09 -5.02
C SER A 112 9.51 -2.49 -6.42
N LEU A 113 10.10 -1.30 -6.51
CA LEU A 113 10.38 -0.64 -7.78
C LEU A 113 11.32 -1.50 -8.65
N LEU A 114 11.99 -2.51 -8.06
CA LEU A 114 12.76 -3.53 -8.75
C LEU A 114 11.89 -4.62 -9.41
N ALA A 115 10.67 -4.87 -8.92
CA ALA A 115 9.76 -5.85 -9.53
C ALA A 115 9.22 -5.39 -10.89
N ALA A 116 9.31 -4.09 -11.20
CA ALA A 116 9.06 -3.55 -12.54
C ALA A 116 10.27 -3.66 -13.48
N MET A 117 11.46 -4.01 -12.95
CA MET A 117 12.71 -4.08 -13.74
C MET A 117 13.11 -5.50 -14.14
N SER A 118 12.61 -6.55 -13.48
CA SER A 118 12.81 -7.93 -13.93
C SER A 118 11.65 -8.37 -14.80
N GLY A 119 11.71 -8.04 -16.09
CA GLY A 119 10.80 -8.54 -17.13
C GLY A 119 10.92 -10.05 -17.39
N GLU A 120 11.58 -10.81 -16.52
CA GLU A 120 11.70 -12.26 -16.65
C GLU A 120 10.45 -12.90 -16.08
N ARG A 121 9.60 -13.42 -16.97
CA ARG A 121 8.48 -14.26 -16.60
C ARG A 121 9.07 -15.53 -15.93
N PRO A 122 8.68 -15.90 -14.70
CA PRO A 122 9.16 -17.12 -14.09
C PRO A 122 8.86 -18.31 -14.99
N ASP A 123 9.83 -19.21 -15.16
CA ASP A 123 9.63 -20.42 -15.94
C ASP A 123 8.62 -21.36 -15.26
N ALA A 124 8.02 -22.25 -16.05
CA ALA A 124 7.01 -23.21 -15.60
C ALA A 124 7.53 -24.09 -14.44
N GLU A 125 8.82 -24.40 -14.44
CA GLU A 125 9.48 -25.19 -13.39
C GLU A 125 9.49 -24.47 -12.04
N VAL A 126 9.78 -23.16 -12.03
CA VAL A 126 9.77 -22.34 -10.81
C VAL A 126 8.36 -22.21 -10.25
N LEU A 127 7.36 -22.03 -11.14
CA LEU A 127 5.95 -21.98 -10.75
C LEU A 127 5.46 -23.34 -10.22
N GLY A 128 5.88 -24.44 -10.84
CA GLY A 128 5.57 -25.80 -10.38
C GLY A 128 6.11 -26.09 -8.98
N ALA A 129 7.39 -25.79 -8.75
CA ALA A 129 8.02 -25.98 -7.44
C ALA A 129 7.36 -25.16 -6.32
N ALA A 130 6.94 -23.93 -6.62
CA ALA A 130 6.23 -23.08 -5.65
C ALA A 130 4.83 -23.64 -5.30
N VAL A 131 4.13 -24.23 -6.26
CA VAL A 131 2.82 -24.87 -6.03
C VAL A 131 2.97 -26.15 -5.20
N GLU A 132 3.97 -26.98 -5.50
CA GLU A 132 4.24 -28.20 -4.72
C GLU A 132 4.61 -27.87 -3.26
N ALA A 133 5.46 -26.87 -3.04
CA ALA A 133 5.81 -26.43 -1.69
C ALA A 133 4.59 -25.91 -0.91
N TYR A 134 3.68 -25.20 -1.56
CA TYR A 134 2.44 -24.73 -0.95
C TYR A 134 1.50 -25.88 -0.58
N LEU A 135 1.34 -26.87 -1.45
CA LEU A 135 0.52 -28.06 -1.20
C LEU A 135 1.09 -28.91 -0.06
N ALA A 136 2.41 -29.13 -0.03
CA ALA A 136 3.08 -29.85 1.06
C ALA A 136 2.89 -29.17 2.42
N THR A 137 2.83 -27.83 2.43
CA THR A 137 2.57 -27.06 3.67
C THR A 137 1.12 -27.22 4.14
N GLN A 138 0.15 -27.23 3.21
CA GLN A 138 -1.27 -27.49 3.52
C GLN A 138 -1.49 -28.93 4.03
N GLU A 139 -0.81 -29.91 3.42
CA GLU A 139 -0.91 -31.32 3.81
C GLU A 139 -0.32 -31.54 5.20
N ARG A 140 0.83 -30.91 5.50
CA ARG A 140 1.43 -30.95 6.83
C ARG A 140 0.60 -30.26 7.91
N ALA A 141 -0.02 -29.12 7.59
CA ALA A 141 -0.94 -28.44 8.51
C ALA A 141 -2.20 -29.28 8.77
N ARG A 142 -2.67 -30.05 7.77
CA ARG A 142 -3.81 -30.97 7.91
C ARG A 142 -3.47 -32.22 8.73
N ASP A 143 -2.24 -32.72 8.62
CA ASP A 143 -1.77 -33.85 9.39
C ASP A 143 -1.54 -33.48 10.88
N GLU A 144 -1.05 -32.27 11.15
CA GLU A 144 -0.85 -31.74 12.50
C GLU A 144 -2.18 -31.51 13.27
N ASP A 145 -3.28 -31.19 12.56
CA ASP A 145 -4.63 -31.08 13.15
C ASP A 145 -5.28 -32.45 13.45
N SER A 146 -4.69 -33.57 13.00
CA SER A 146 -5.26 -34.91 13.14
C SER A 146 -4.69 -35.75 14.30
N ASP A 147 -3.68 -35.24 15.03
CA ASP A 147 -2.97 -35.98 16.09
C ASP A 147 -3.33 -35.53 17.54
N ASP A 148 -4.28 -34.60 17.74
CA ASP A 148 -4.74 -34.17 19.08
C ASP A 148 -6.17 -34.64 19.42
N GLY A 149 -6.42 -35.94 19.27
CA GLY A 149 -7.77 -36.50 19.45
C GLY A 149 -7.82 -37.95 19.93
N GLY A 150 -7.27 -38.28 21.11
CA GLY A 150 -7.68 -39.52 21.79
C GLY A 150 -6.76 -40.14 22.84
N GLY A 151 -6.28 -39.39 23.84
CA GLY A 151 -5.69 -39.97 25.05
C GLY A 151 -6.75 -40.53 26.02
N SER A 152 -6.71 -41.84 26.25
CA SER A 152 -7.54 -42.65 27.17
C SER A 152 -7.47 -42.20 28.65
N PRO A 153 -8.40 -42.65 29.52
CA PRO A 153 -7.93 -43.64 30.50
C PRO A 153 -8.93 -44.76 30.85
N ASN A 154 -8.45 -45.99 30.66
CA ASN A 154 -8.43 -47.15 31.58
C ASN A 154 -9.41 -47.21 32.79
N GLY A 155 -10.06 -48.37 32.98
CA GLY A 155 -10.47 -48.83 34.32
C GLY A 155 -11.58 -49.88 34.44
N ALA A 156 -11.22 -51.17 34.27
CA ALA A 156 -11.75 -52.37 34.94
C ALA A 156 -13.26 -52.79 34.79
N ALA A 157 -13.46 -53.92 34.11
CA ALA A 157 -14.50 -54.92 34.42
C ALA A 157 -13.98 -55.88 35.54
N PRO A 158 -14.73 -56.85 36.15
CA PRO A 158 -16.01 -57.50 35.72
C PRO A 158 -16.90 -57.92 36.94
N PRO A 159 -17.74 -58.99 36.94
CA PRO A 159 -18.50 -59.71 35.90
C PRO A 159 -20.03 -59.80 36.16
N SER A 160 -20.70 -60.44 35.20
CA SER A 160 -22.10 -60.85 35.07
C SER A 160 -22.72 -61.60 36.28
N ASP A 161 -23.94 -61.19 36.69
CA ASP A 161 -25.24 -61.89 36.50
C ASP A 161 -26.39 -60.91 36.83
#